data_AF-A0A932T8H3-F1
#
_entry.id   AF-A0A932T8H3-F1
#
_cell.length_a   1.000
_cell.length_b   1.000
_cell.length_c   1.000
_cell.angle_alpha   90.00
_cell.angle_beta   90.00
_cell.angle_gamma   90.00
#
_symmetry.space_group_name_H-M   'P 1'
#
loop_
_entity.id
_entity.type
_entity.pdbx_description
1 polymer ?
#
loop_
_entity_poly.entity_id
_entity_poly.type
_entity_poly.pdbx_seq_one_letter_code
_entity_poly.pdbx_strand_id
1 'polypeptide(L)'
;MSVNIAKKIDCIQVIMDLKTLNNKYEKNGFKIVSLFGSYARNTNDIFSDIDLTYSIDYDLFSKDNAFLALPKIKIKTNELREK
;
A
#
# COMPACT_ATOMS: atom_id res chain seq x y z
N MET A 1 8.59 28.21 18.77
CA MET A 1 8.72 27.24 17.66
C MET A 1 8.04 25.96 18.09
N SER A 2 6.84 25.70 17.59
CA SER A 2 6.17 24.41 17.84
C SER A 2 6.76 23.40 16.87
N VAL A 3 7.58 22.48 17.37
CA VAL A 3 8.08 21.35 16.59
C VAL A 3 6.87 20.46 16.32
N ASN A 4 6.45 20.38 15.07
CA ASN A 4 5.39 19.48 14.64
C ASN A 4 5.96 18.06 14.70
N ILE A 5 5.73 17.35 15.81
CA ILE A 5 6.21 15.99 16.00
C ILE A 5 5.42 15.12 15.04
N ALA A 6 6.02 14.78 13.89
CA ALA A 6 5.43 13.86 12.93
C ALA A 6 4.97 12.60 13.65
N LYS A 7 3.67 12.34 13.59
CA LYS A 7 3.02 11.28 14.34
C LYS A 7 3.44 9.94 13.73
N LYS A 8 4.03 9.05 14.53
CA LYS A 8 4.33 7.68 14.11
C LYS A 8 3.05 7.04 13.57
N ILE A 9 3.10 6.54 12.34
CA ILE A 9 1.99 5.82 11.72
C ILE A 9 1.87 4.47 12.42
N ASP A 10 0.66 4.15 12.87
CA ASP A 10 0.36 2.90 13.57
C ASP A 10 0.35 1.71 12.59
N CYS A 11 1.11 0.67 12.92
CA CYS A 11 1.17 -0.58 12.17
C CYS A 11 -0.20 -1.25 12.04
N ILE A 12 -1.05 -1.15 13.07
CA ILE A 12 -2.41 -1.71 13.04
C ILE A 12 -3.24 -1.00 11.97
N GLN A 13 -3.13 0.32 11.89
CA GLN A 13 -3.83 1.11 10.87
C GLN A 13 -3.39 0.71 9.46
N VAL A 14 -2.08 0.56 9.24
CA VAL A 14 -1.55 0.11 7.94
C VAL A 14 -2.10 -1.26 7.56
N ILE A 15 -2.18 -2.21 8.50
CA ILE A 15 -2.76 -3.54 8.22
C ILE A 15 -4.24 -3.43 7.83
N MET A 16 -5.01 -2.58 8.50
CA MET A 16 -6.42 -2.36 8.17
C MET A 16 -6.61 -1.71 6.79
N ASP A 17 -5.75 -0.76 6.45
CA ASP A 17 -5.76 -0.08 5.14
C ASP A 17 -5.39 -1.07 4.02
N LEU A 18 -4.37 -1.90 4.23
CA LEU A 18 -3.98 -2.94 3.28
C LEU A 18 -5.08 -3.99 3.11
N LYS A 19 -5.78 -4.39 4.18
CA LYS A 19 -6.92 -5.30 4.09
C LYS A 19 -8.07 -4.70 3.28
N THR A 20 -8.35 -3.42 3.47
CA THR A 20 -9.35 -2.67 2.70
C THR A 20 -8.96 -2.59 1.22
N LEU A 21 -7.69 -2.31 0.94
CA LEU A 21 -7.15 -2.28 -0.41
C LEU A 21 -7.27 -3.65 -1.09
N ASN A 22 -6.90 -4.72 -0.37
CA ASN A 22 -6.98 -6.07 -0.87
C ASN A 22 -8.43 -6.43 -1.27
N ASN A 23 -9.40 -6.21 -0.39
CA ASN A 23 -10.81 -6.49 -0.67
C ASN A 23 -11.35 -5.69 -1.87
N LYS A 24 -10.86 -4.47 -2.07
CA LYS A 24 -11.29 -3.60 -3.17
C LYS A 24 -10.84 -4.14 -4.53
N TYR A 25 -9.62 -4.66 -4.61
CA TYR A 25 -8.98 -5.03 -5.87
C TYR A 25 -8.92 -6.55 -6.12
N GLU A 26 -9.31 -7.37 -5.15
CA GLU A 26 -9.37 -8.82 -5.28
C GLU A 26 -10.22 -9.26 -6.49
N LYS A 27 -11.37 -8.62 -6.70
CA LYS A 27 -12.25 -8.89 -7.85
C LYS A 27 -11.62 -8.52 -9.21
N ASN A 28 -10.61 -7.66 -9.20
CA ASN A 28 -9.87 -7.25 -10.39
C ASN A 28 -8.64 -8.13 -10.63
N GLY A 29 -8.47 -9.22 -9.88
CA GLY A 29 -7.31 -10.10 -10.00
C GLY A 29 -6.05 -9.59 -9.31
N PHE A 30 -6.13 -8.55 -8.46
CA PHE A 30 -4.99 -8.10 -7.67
C PHE A 30 -5.17 -8.50 -6.20
N LYS A 31 -4.17 -9.17 -5.64
CA LYS A 31 -4.20 -9.63 -4.25
C LYS A 31 -2.88 -9.31 -3.56
N ILE A 32 -2.95 -8.66 -2.41
CA ILE A 32 -1.84 -8.50 -1.48
C ILE A 32 -1.64 -9.83 -0.76
N VAL A 33 -0.42 -10.34 -0.82
CA VAL A 33 -0.06 -11.66 -0.28
C VAL A 33 0.60 -11.52 1.09
N SER A 34 1.53 -10.57 1.24
CA SER A 34 2.20 -10.35 2.52
C SER A 34 2.68 -8.90 2.70
N LEU A 35 2.78 -8.50 3.96
CA LEU A 35 3.49 -7.31 4.42
C LEU A 35 4.85 -7.78 4.97
N PHE A 36 5.93 -7.11 4.57
CA PHE A 36 7.26 -7.36 5.10
C PHE A 36 7.97 -6.04 5.43
N GLY A 37 9.26 -6.10 5.75
CA GLY A 37 10.02 -4.89 6.07
C GLY A 37 9.75 -4.34 7.48
N SER A 38 9.96 -3.03 7.65
CA SER A 38 9.96 -2.38 8.97
C SER A 38 8.58 -2.40 9.64
N TYR A 39 7.51 -2.27 8.87
CA TYR A 39 6.12 -2.35 9.37
C TYR A 39 5.76 -3.76 9.88
N ALA A 40 6.22 -4.82 9.21
CA ALA A 40 6.01 -6.19 9.69
C ALA A 40 6.79 -6.49 10.98
N ARG A 41 7.93 -5.82 11.19
CA ARG A 41 8.79 -5.98 12.38
C ARG A 41 8.49 -4.97 13.49
N ASN A 42 7.55 -4.04 13.28
CA ASN A 42 7.27 -2.92 14.17
C ASN A 42 8.50 -2.04 14.48
N THR A 43 9.47 -2.00 13.56
CA THR A 43 10.68 -1.16 13.63
C THR A 43 10.57 0.04 12.69
N ASN A 44 9.36 0.39 12.26
CA ASN A 44 9.10 1.52 11.37
C ASN A 44 9.17 2.85 12.13
N ASP A 45 9.54 3.87 11.37
CA ASP A 45 9.50 5.28 11.74
C ASP A 45 8.67 6.07 10.72
N ILE A 46 8.67 7.40 10.87
CA ILE A 46 7.93 8.31 10.00
C ILE A 46 8.46 8.37 8.56
N PHE A 47 9.67 7.85 8.31
CA PHE A 47 10.32 7.86 7.00
C PHE A 47 10.31 6.49 6.34
N SER A 48 9.70 5.50 7.00
CA SER A 48 9.65 4.12 6.54
C SER A 48 8.65 3.95 5.41
N ASP A 49 9.07 3.26 4.36
CA ASP A 49 8.19 2.79 3.30
C ASP A 49 7.42 1.51 3.71
N ILE A 50 6.36 1.20 2.96
CA ILE A 50 5.55 -0.02 3.16
C ILE A 50 5.95 -1.05 2.10
N ASP A 51 6.60 -2.13 2.56
CA ASP A 51 7.03 -3.22 1.69
C ASP A 51 5.98 -4.34 1.62
N LEU A 52 5.47 -4.64 0.42
CA LEU A 52 4.43 -5.65 0.23
C LEU A 52 4.72 -6.57 -0.95
N THR A 53 4.29 -7.83 -0.84
CA THR A 53 4.20 -8.76 -1.97
C THR A 53 2.75 -8.84 -2.45
N TYR A 54 2.58 -9.00 -3.76
CA TYR A 54 1.27 -9.15 -4.37
C TYR A 54 1.30 -10.24 -5.45
N SER A 55 0.14 -10.82 -5.73
CA SER A 55 -0.09 -11.72 -6.84
C SER A 55 -1.11 -11.11 -7.78
N ILE A 56 -0.93 -11.35 -9.09
CA ILE A 56 -1.87 -10.94 -10.12
C ILE A 56 -2.44 -12.21 -10.77
N ASP A 57 -3.77 -12.32 -10.76
CA ASP A 57 -4.52 -13.19 -11.65
C ASP A 57 -4.66 -12.48 -12.99
N TYR A 58 -3.87 -12.89 -13.98
CA TYR A 58 -3.85 -12.23 -15.28
C TYR A 58 -5.14 -12.41 -16.07
N ASP A 59 -5.92 -13.47 -15.84
CA ASP A 59 -7.18 -13.73 -16.54
C ASP A 59 -8.29 -12.77 -16.07
N LEU A 60 -8.25 -12.38 -14.79
CA LEU A 60 -9.13 -11.36 -14.21
C LEU A 60 -8.60 -9.94 -14.43
N PHE A 61 -7.28 -9.74 -14.38
CA PHE A 61 -6.64 -8.44 -14.49
C PHE A 61 -6.61 -7.92 -15.94
N SER A 62 -6.48 -8.79 -16.94
CA SER A 62 -6.36 -8.39 -18.36
C SER A 62 -7.65 -7.87 -19.00
N LYS A 63 -8.82 -8.07 -18.38
CA LYS A 63 -10.11 -7.70 -18.99
C LYS A 63 -10.40 -6.21 -19.03
N ASP A 64 -9.79 -5.43 -18.14
CA ASP A 64 -10.12 -4.01 -17.96
C ASP A 64 -8.88 -3.11 -18.02
N ASN A 65 -8.09 -3.15 -19.10
CA ASN A 65 -6.98 -2.19 -19.28
C ASN A 65 -6.07 -2.05 -18.03
N ALA A 66 -5.97 -3.08 -17.18
CA ALA A 66 -5.58 -2.89 -15.78
C ALA A 66 -4.09 -2.57 -15.62
N PHE A 67 -3.29 -2.84 -16.67
CA PHE A 67 -1.92 -2.36 -16.78
C PHE A 67 -1.81 -0.82 -16.80
N LEU A 68 -2.85 -0.07 -17.21
CA LEU A 68 -2.90 1.39 -17.09
C LEU A 68 -3.18 1.86 -15.65
N ALA A 69 -3.62 0.97 -14.74
CA ALA A 69 -3.83 1.29 -13.33
C ALA A 69 -2.55 1.12 -12.48
N LEU A 70 -1.59 0.30 -12.92
CA LEU A 70 -0.30 0.11 -12.23
C LEU A 70 0.49 1.43 -12.09
N PRO A 71 0.62 2.30 -13.13
CA PRO A 71 1.21 3.61 -12.98
C PRO A 71 0.46 4.51 -11.99
N LYS A 72 -0.87 4.41 -11.93
CA LYS A 72 -1.70 5.21 -11.00
C LYS A 72 -1.48 4.84 -9.54
N ILE A 73 -1.22 3.56 -9.25
CA ILE A 73 -0.82 3.11 -7.90
C ILE A 73 0.55 3.67 -7.52
N LYS A 74 1.48 3.77 -8.48
CA LYS A 74 2.83 4.35 -8.31
C LYS A 74 2.81 5.88 -8.13
N ILE A 75 1.88 6.58 -8.77
CA ILE A 75 1.72 8.04 -8.65
C ILE A 75 1.10 8.43 -7.29
N LYS A 76 0.15 7.64 -6.78
CA LYS A 76 -0.53 7.94 -5.51
C LYS A 76 0.40 7.87 -4.29
N THR A 77 1.48 7.11 -4.39
CA THR A 77 2.54 7.04 -3.36
C THR A 77 3.33 8.35 -3.26
N ASN A 78 3.42 9.13 -4.34
CA ASN A 78 4.07 10.44 -4.33
C ASN A 78 3.13 11.55 -3.80
N GLU A 79 1.83 11.50 -4.10
CA GLU A 79 0.86 12.48 -3.58
C GLU A 79 0.64 12.37 -2.06
N LEU A 80 0.88 11.19 -1.47
CA LEU A 80 0.86 10.98 -0.01
C LEU A 80 2.13 11.51 0.69
N ARG A 81 3.18 11.90 -0.07
CA ARG A 81 4.41 12.48 0.47
C ARG A 81 4.43 14.02 0.46
N GLU A 82 3.46 14.68 -0.19
CA GLU A 82 3.39 16.15 -0.30
C GLU A 82 2.25 16.80 0.52
N LYS A 83 1.71 16.12 1.54
CA LYS A 83 0.80 16.72 2.53
C LYS A 83 1.32 16.55 3.95
#